data_AF-A0A383DVJ7-F1
#
_entry.id   AF-A0A383DVJ7-F1
#
_cell.length_a   1.000
_cell.length_b   1.000
_cell.length_c   1.000
_cell.angle_alpha   90.00
_cell.angle_beta   90.00
_cell.angle_gamma   90.00
#
_symmetry.space_group_name_H-M   'P 1'
#
loop_
_entity.id
_entity.type
_entity.pdbx_description
1 polymer ?
#
loop_
_entity_poly.entity_id
_entity_poly.type
_entity_poly.pdbx_seq_one_letter_code
_entity_poly.pdbx_strand_id
1 'polypeptide(L)' 'ALFSALGKAPQIEFIDMPHHIQDKYQYFTEAEMSNLRSAGYVAPFTSLEAGISDYVSKFLATNDPYL' A
#
# COMPACT_ATOMS: atom_id res chain seq x y z
N ALA A 1 -3.78 -2.78 -8.68
CA ALA A 1 -3.79 -1.32 -8.42
C ALA A 1 -2.62 -0.59 -9.08
N LEU A 2 -1.35 -0.87 -8.75
CA LEU A 2 -0.18 -0.09 -9.23
C LEU A 2 -0.03 -0.02 -10.77
N PHE A 3 0.04 -1.16 -11.45
CA PHE A 3 0.14 -1.19 -12.93
C PHE A 3 -1.05 -0.48 -13.60
N SER A 4 -2.24 -0.64 -13.04
CA SER A 4 -3.45 0.06 -13.49
C SER A 4 -3.33 1.58 -13.31
N ALA A 5 -2.77 2.05 -12.18
CA ALA A 5 -2.53 3.48 -11.94
C ALA A 5 -1.51 4.05 -12.93
N LEU A 6 -0.60 3.21 -13.46
CA LEU A 6 0.36 3.55 -14.51
C LEU A 6 -0.18 3.32 -15.93
N GLY A 7 -1.43 2.87 -16.10
CA GLY A 7 -2.01 2.56 -17.41
C GLY A 7 -1.33 1.40 -18.16
N LYS A 8 -0.68 0.48 -17.44
CA LYS A 8 0.08 -0.65 -17.99
C LYS A 8 -0.57 -1.98 -17.65
N ALA A 9 -0.33 -2.98 -18.50
CA ALA A 9 -0.65 -4.36 -18.16
C ALA A 9 0.19 -4.84 -16.96
N PRO A 10 -0.37 -5.62 -16.03
CA PRO A 10 0.40 -6.22 -14.95
C PRO A 10 1.53 -7.11 -15.48
N GLN A 11 2.74 -6.89 -14.99
CA GLN A 11 3.90 -7.74 -15.25
C GLN A 11 4.56 -8.05 -13.92
N ILE A 12 4.15 -9.15 -13.29
CA ILE A 12 4.60 -9.55 -11.94
C ILE A 12 5.43 -10.82 -12.08
N GLU A 13 6.66 -10.78 -11.58
CA GLU A 13 7.53 -11.95 -11.41
C GLU A 13 7.58 -12.31 -9.93
N PHE A 14 7.37 -13.58 -9.62
CA PHE A 14 7.51 -14.11 -8.28
C PHE A 14 8.90 -14.70 -8.11
N ILE A 15 9.58 -14.30 -7.04
CA ILE A 15 10.89 -14.83 -6.66
C ILE A 15 10.80 -15.59 -5.35
N ASP A 16 11.76 -16.48 -5.10
CA ASP A 16 11.84 -17.19 -3.83
C ASP A 16 12.10 -16.24 -2.66
N MET A 17 11.48 -16.53 -1.52
CA MET A 17 11.66 -15.75 -0.30
C MET A 17 13.10 -15.90 0.21
N PRO A 18 13.84 -14.79 0.44
CA PRO A 18 15.17 -14.87 1.01
C PRO A 18 15.15 -15.50 2.41
N HIS A 19 15.96 -16.53 2.64
CA HIS A 19 15.97 -17.29 3.90
C HIS A 19 16.17 -16.43 5.16
N HIS A 20 16.97 -15.37 5.07
CA HIS A 20 17.30 -14.53 6.22
C HIS A 20 16.13 -13.68 6.75
N ILE A 21 15.07 -13.48 5.95
CA ILE A 21 13.85 -12.79 6.41
C ILE A 21 12.70 -13.73 6.74
N GLN A 22 12.81 -15.02 6.42
CA GLN A 22 11.70 -15.98 6.51
C GLN A 22 11.09 -16.03 7.92
N ASP A 23 11.93 -16.17 8.95
CA ASP A 23 11.47 -16.25 10.36
C ASP A 23 10.96 -14.91 10.92
N LYS A 24 11.24 -13.80 10.23
CA LYS A 24 10.87 -12.43 10.66
C LYS A 24 9.75 -11.85 9.81
N TYR A 25 9.32 -12.56 8.77
CA TYR A 25 8.33 -12.07 7.85
C TYR A 25 6.93 -12.28 8.42
N GLN A 26 6.18 -11.19 8.54
CA GLN A 26 4.79 -11.28 8.95
C GLN A 26 3.91 -11.55 7.73
N TYR A 27 3.43 -12.79 7.59
CA TYR A 27 2.56 -13.19 6.49
C TYR A 27 1.18 -12.52 6.53
N PHE A 28 0.71 -12.10 7.71
CA PHE A 28 -0.58 -11.45 7.87
C PHE A 28 -0.56 -10.41 9.00
N THR A 29 -1.07 -9.23 8.68
CA THR A 29 -1.31 -8.13 9.62
C THR A 29 -2.74 -7.64 9.44
N GLU A 30 -3.47 -7.46 10.53
CA GLU A 30 -4.75 -6.75 10.54
C GLU A 30 -4.83 -5.90 11.80
N ALA A 31 -5.14 -4.61 11.62
CA ALA A 31 -5.22 -3.68 12.73
C ALA A 31 -6.61 -3.77 13.40
N GLU A 32 -6.61 -3.92 14.72
CA GLU A 32 -7.81 -3.82 15.54
C GLU A 32 -8.19 -2.33 15.69
N MET A 33 -9.39 -1.96 15.23
CA MET A 33 -9.77 -0.56 15.09
C MET A 33 -10.65 -0.04 16.23
N SER A 34 -11.12 -0.89 17.14
CA SER A 34 -12.06 -0.52 18.20
C SER A 34 -11.53 0.64 19.04
N ASN A 35 -10.27 0.59 19.47
CA ASN A 35 -9.68 1.64 20.30
C ASN A 35 -9.68 3.00 19.59
N LEU A 36 -9.32 3.04 18.31
CA LEU A 36 -9.30 4.27 17.53
C LEU A 36 -10.71 4.80 17.26
N ARG A 37 -11.67 3.90 16.99
CA ARG A 37 -13.09 4.28 16.83
C ARG A 37 -13.67 4.81 18.13
N SER A 38 -13.39 4.15 19.26
CA SER A 38 -13.82 4.57 20.60
C SER A 38 -13.20 5.90 21.04
N ALA A 39 -11.97 6.20 20.58
CA ALA A 39 -11.34 7.50 20.79
C ALA A 39 -11.97 8.65 19.97
N GLY A 40 -12.94 8.36 19.09
CA GLY A 40 -13.73 9.34 18.35
C GLY A 40 -13.37 9.53 16.89
N TYR A 41 -12.40 8.76 16.34
CA TYR A 41 -12.09 8.84 14.91
C TYR A 41 -13.11 8.04 14.09
N VAL A 42 -13.99 8.74 13.38
CA VAL A 42 -15.10 8.13 12.60
C VAL A 42 -14.90 8.15 11.09
N ALA A 43 -13.88 8.85 10.58
CA ALA A 43 -13.65 8.95 9.15
C ALA A 43 -13.26 7.59 8.54
N PRO A 44 -13.65 7.31 7.29
CA PRO A 44 -13.21 6.11 6.59
C PRO A 44 -11.70 6.14 6.34
N PHE A 45 -11.10 4.96 6.22
CA PHE A 45 -9.73 4.85 5.74
C PHE A 45 -9.73 4.89 4.21
N THR A 46 -8.69 5.48 3.65
CA THR A 46 -8.43 5.38 2.21
C THR A 46 -8.27 3.92 1.83
N SER A 47 -8.98 3.47 0.79
CA SER A 47 -8.78 2.12 0.27
C SER A 47 -7.38 1.97 -0.32
N LEU A 48 -6.90 0.74 -0.42
CA LEU A 48 -5.60 0.45 -0.99
C LEU A 48 -5.49 0.95 -2.43
N GLU A 49 -6.52 0.71 -3.25
CA GLU A 49 -6.56 1.11 -4.66
C GLU A 49 -6.52 2.64 -4.81
N ALA A 50 -7.31 3.36 -4.02
CA ALA A 50 -7.35 4.81 -4.04
C ALA A 50 -6.00 5.40 -3.58
N GLY A 51 -5.44 4.87 -2.49
CA GLY A 51 -4.15 5.29 -1.97
C GLY A 51 -3.01 5.07 -2.96
N ILE A 52 -2.98 3.91 -3.63
CA ILE A 52 -1.97 3.62 -4.67
C ILE A 52 -2.13 4.58 -5.85
N SER A 53 -3.35 4.82 -6.32
CA SER A 53 -3.61 5.74 -7.44
C SER A 53 -3.14 7.15 -7.13
N ASP A 54 -3.50 7.67 -5.96
CA ASP A 54 -3.11 9.01 -5.51
C ASP A 54 -1.59 9.12 -5.34
N TYR A 55 -0.95 8.14 -4.69
CA TYR A 55 0.49 8.16 -4.45
C TYR A 55 1.30 8.15 -5.75
N VAL A 56 0.91 7.31 -6.72
CA VAL A 56 1.59 7.22 -8.00
C VAL A 56 1.41 8.50 -8.81
N SER A 57 0.16 8.97 -8.95
CA SER A 57 -0.16 10.06 -9.88
C SER A 57 0.21 11.45 -9.33
N LYS A 58 0.07 11.67 -8.02
CA LYS A 58 0.26 12.98 -7.40
C LYS A 58 1.63 13.17 -6.75
N PHE A 59 2.36 12.08 -6.47
CA PHE A 59 3.70 12.16 -5.87
C PHE A 59 4.77 11.55 -6.77
N LEU A 60 4.71 10.27 -7.11
CA LEU A 60 5.82 9.61 -7.81
C LEU A 60 5.98 10.03 -9.28
N ALA A 61 4.89 10.38 -9.95
CA ALA A 61 4.88 10.75 -11.36
C ALA A 61 5.01 12.27 -11.60
N THR A 62 5.35 13.05 -10.58
CA THR A 62 5.60 14.49 -10.72
C THR A 62 7.06 14.75 -11.11
N ASN A 63 7.34 15.97 -11.57
CA ASN A 63 8.70 16.40 -11.89
C ASN A 63 9.61 16.52 -10.65
N ASP A 64 9.01 16.58 -9.46
CA ASP A 64 9.73 16.58 -8.19
C ASP A 64 9.04 15.62 -7.20
N PRO A 65 9.52 14.38 -7.08
CA PRO A 65 8.87 13.33 -6.29
C PRO A 65 9.05 13.50 -4.76
N TYR A 66 9.70 14.58 -4.31
CA TYR A 66 9.93 14.87 -2.89
C TYR A 66 9.32 16.20 -2.42
N LEU A 67 8.63 16.93 -3.30
CA LEU A 67 8.09 18.28 -3.07
C LEU A 67 6.56 18.35 -3.21
#